data_AF-A0A0F2QB62-F1
#
_entry.id   AF-A0A0F2QB62-F1
#
_cell.length_a   1.000
_cell.length_b   1.000
_cell.length_c   1.000
_cell.angle_alpha   90.00
_cell.angle_beta   90.00
_cell.angle_gamma   90.00
#
_symmetry.space_group_name_H-M   'P 1'
#
loop_
_entity.id
_entity.type
_entity.pdbx_description
1 polymer ?
#
loop_
_entity_poly.entity_id
_entity_poly.type
_entity_poly.pdbx_seq_one_letter_code
_entity_poly.pdbx_strand_id
1 'polypeptide(L)'
;MVIALVEDIKNKKLNLLISDDYGHFDHYYADIVLNRGLHGQERMYRTREPYTKLLLGHQFVSLRAEFMAWRDWQREISPRGTNILVSLGGADNSRLLTKVVGAITELGETFKTKIILGQASKLKEVKCINIVYLINTKNMAALMGWADIGYAAGELL
;
A
#
# COMPACT_ATOMS: atom_id res chain seq x y z
N MET A 1 17.94 -12.59 15.98
CA MET A 1 17.42 -11.58 16.94
C MET A 1 15.89 -11.58 17.01
N VAL A 2 15.17 -11.54 15.87
CA VAL A 2 13.69 -11.56 15.86
C VAL A 2 13.11 -12.88 16.37
N ILE A 3 13.66 -14.04 15.97
CA ILE A 3 13.17 -15.36 16.39
C ILE A 3 13.26 -15.55 17.92
N ALA A 4 14.39 -15.19 18.53
CA ALA A 4 14.57 -15.27 19.99
C ALA A 4 13.53 -14.44 20.77
N LEU A 5 13.17 -13.25 20.26
CA LEU A 5 12.11 -12.43 20.85
C LEU A 5 10.73 -13.11 20.74
N VAL A 6 10.43 -13.72 19.59
CA VAL A 6 9.18 -14.45 19.35
C VAL A 6 9.05 -15.63 20.31
N GLU A 7 10.12 -16.40 20.50
CA GLU A 7 10.17 -17.52 21.45
C GLU A 7 9.96 -17.03 22.89
N ASP A 8 10.61 -15.94 23.31
CA ASP A 8 10.44 -15.36 24.64
C ASP A 8 9.00 -14.90 24.91
N ILE A 9 8.32 -14.34 23.91
CA ILE A 9 6.91 -13.96 24.02
C ILE A 9 6.04 -15.21 24.19
N LYS A 10 6.31 -16.29 23.45
CA LYS A 10 5.56 -17.55 23.58
C LYS A 10 5.83 -18.26 24.90
N ASN A 11 7.04 -18.19 25.44
CA ASN A 11 7.39 -18.72 26.76
C ASN A 11 6.58 -18.06 27.89
N LYS A 12 6.14 -16.81 27.70
CA LYS A 12 5.21 -16.10 28.60
C LYS A 12 3.74 -16.51 28.43
N LYS A 13 3.46 -17.51 27.60
CA LYS A 13 2.11 -18.03 27.30
C LYS A 13 1.14 -16.98 26.75
N LEU A 14 1.68 -16.01 26.01
CA LEU A 14 0.87 -14.99 25.32
C LEU A 14 0.41 -15.51 23.96
N ASN A 15 -0.75 -15.00 23.52
CA ASN A 15 -1.21 -15.17 22.15
C ASN A 15 -0.44 -14.21 21.25
N LEU A 16 0.12 -14.73 20.15
CA LEU A 16 0.96 -13.99 19.23
C LEU A 16 0.38 -14.04 17.81
N LEU A 17 0.20 -12.85 17.23
CA LEU A 17 -0.05 -12.65 15.81
C LEU A 17 1.21 -12.07 15.18
N ILE A 18 1.68 -12.69 14.09
CA ILE A 18 2.76 -12.17 13.26
C ILE A 18 2.16 -11.64 11.95
N SER A 19 2.39 -10.35 11.66
CA SER A 19 2.14 -9.78 10.34
C SER A 19 3.40 -9.93 9.51
N ASP A 20 3.31 -10.63 8.39
CA ASP A 20 4.46 -10.96 7.54
C ASP A 20 4.07 -10.99 6.07
N ASP A 21 4.90 -10.39 5.23
CA ASP A 21 4.67 -10.30 3.79
C ASP A 21 5.62 -11.22 2.99
N TYR A 22 6.65 -11.79 3.63
CA TYR A 22 7.76 -12.46 2.94
C TYR A 22 7.85 -13.98 3.16
N GLY A 23 7.34 -14.51 4.28
CA GLY A 23 7.42 -15.95 4.56
C GLY A 23 8.84 -16.42 4.90
N HIS A 24 9.69 -15.55 5.46
CA HIS A 24 11.13 -15.77 5.53
C HIS A 24 11.68 -16.22 6.90
N PHE A 25 10.83 -16.46 7.90
CA PHE A 25 11.34 -16.97 9.18
C PHE A 25 11.69 -18.45 9.05
N ASP A 26 12.78 -18.84 9.69
CA ASP A 26 13.20 -20.24 9.76
C ASP A 26 12.10 -21.11 10.38
N HIS A 27 11.42 -20.59 11.43
CA HIS A 27 10.25 -21.21 12.03
C HIS A 27 9.29 -20.18 12.64
N TYR A 28 7.99 -20.40 12.50
CA TYR A 28 6.94 -19.51 13.01
C TYR A 28 6.34 -20.04 14.33
N TYR A 29 6.75 -19.44 15.44
CA TYR A 29 6.16 -19.67 16.77
C TYR A 29 5.03 -18.67 17.05
N ALA A 30 3.90 -18.79 16.35
CA ALA A 30 2.76 -17.87 16.49
C ALA A 30 1.42 -18.58 16.46
N ASP A 31 0.42 -18.02 17.14
CA ASP A 31 -0.96 -18.54 17.11
C ASP A 31 -1.63 -18.16 15.78
N ILE A 32 -1.28 -16.99 15.24
CA ILE A 32 -1.76 -16.48 13.96
C ILE A 32 -0.59 -15.93 13.14
N VAL A 33 -0.55 -16.28 11.85
CA VAL A 33 0.26 -15.57 10.86
C VAL A 33 -0.69 -14.90 9.86
N LEU A 34 -0.53 -13.60 9.70
CA LEU A 34 -1.29 -12.75 8.79
C LEU A 34 -0.39 -12.33 7.64
N ASN A 35 -0.71 -12.76 6.42
CA ASN A 35 -0.10 -12.25 5.18
C ASN A 35 -1.21 -11.77 4.25
N ARG A 36 -1.26 -10.45 4.03
CA ARG A 36 -2.30 -9.79 3.25
C ARG A 36 -1.98 -9.71 1.76
N GLY A 37 -0.75 -10.03 1.39
CA GLY A 37 -0.28 -9.95 0.02
C GLY A 37 -1.02 -10.92 -0.91
N LEU A 38 -1.19 -10.51 -2.17
CA LEU A 38 -1.77 -11.35 -3.23
C LEU A 38 -0.98 -12.66 -3.45
N HIS A 39 0.27 -12.68 -3.02
CA HIS A 39 1.17 -13.83 -3.13
C HIS A 39 1.22 -14.69 -1.87
N GLY A 40 0.52 -14.31 -0.79
CA GLY A 40 0.49 -15.06 0.46
C GLY A 40 -0.08 -16.46 0.25
N GLN A 41 0.76 -17.48 0.37
CA GLN A 41 0.40 -18.88 0.16
C GLN A 41 0.92 -19.75 1.29
N GLU A 42 0.17 -20.79 1.64
CA GLU A 42 0.50 -21.68 2.76
C GLU A 42 1.91 -22.30 2.64
N ARG A 43 2.39 -22.55 1.41
CA ARG A 43 3.73 -23.09 1.16
C ARG A 43 4.88 -22.21 1.66
N MET A 44 4.64 -20.92 1.88
CA MET A 44 5.61 -19.98 2.45
C MET A 44 5.77 -20.17 3.96
N TYR A 45 4.82 -20.85 4.61
CA TYR A 45 4.72 -21.00 6.06
C TYR A 45 4.83 -22.46 6.49
N ARG A 46 5.61 -23.27 5.79
CA ARG A 46 5.72 -24.72 6.06
C ARG A 46 6.34 -25.02 7.43
N THR A 47 7.31 -24.21 7.85
CA THR A 47 7.98 -24.32 9.14
C THR A 47 7.25 -23.47 10.18
N ARG A 48 6.23 -24.05 10.79
CA ARG A 48 5.38 -23.37 11.78
C ARG A 48 4.92 -24.34 12.85
N GLU A 49 4.45 -23.79 13.96
CA GLU A 49 3.81 -24.59 14.99
C GLU A 49 2.52 -25.25 14.48
N PRO A 50 2.20 -26.48 14.90
CA PRO A 50 0.99 -27.19 14.44
C PRO A 50 -0.31 -26.45 14.78
N TYR A 51 -0.30 -25.61 15.82
CA TYR A 51 -1.45 -24.82 16.25
C TYR A 51 -1.61 -23.50 15.46
N THR A 52 -0.64 -23.12 14.64
CA THR A 52 -0.64 -21.84 13.92
C THR A 52 -1.76 -21.78 12.89
N LYS A 53 -2.60 -20.75 13.00
CA LYS A 53 -3.62 -20.41 12.00
C LYS A 53 -3.04 -19.44 10.97
N LEU A 54 -3.28 -19.72 9.70
CA LEU A 54 -2.84 -18.87 8.60
C LEU A 54 -4.01 -18.03 8.08
N LEU A 55 -3.87 -16.71 8.13
CA LEU A 55 -4.79 -15.74 7.53
C LEU A 55 -4.09 -15.15 6.30
N LEU A 56 -4.31 -15.77 5.14
CA LEU A 56 -3.61 -15.47 3.90
C LEU A 56 -4.50 -14.86 2.83
N GLY A 57 -3.93 -13.93 2.08
CA GLY A 57 -4.53 -13.34 0.88
C GLY A 57 -5.43 -12.15 1.15
N HIS A 58 -5.97 -11.59 0.07
CA HIS A 58 -6.68 -10.32 0.07
C HIS A 58 -7.98 -10.32 0.89
N GLN A 59 -8.55 -11.48 1.23
CA GLN A 59 -9.73 -11.56 2.10
C GLN A 59 -9.47 -11.07 3.54
N PHE A 60 -8.19 -10.97 3.93
CA PHE A 60 -7.76 -10.41 5.22
C PHE A 60 -7.11 -9.02 5.08
N VAL A 61 -7.26 -8.37 3.92
CA VAL A 61 -6.76 -7.01 3.72
C VAL A 61 -7.49 -6.03 4.64
N SER A 62 -6.74 -5.10 5.23
CA SER A 62 -7.30 -4.04 6.07
C SER A 62 -7.49 -2.79 5.22
N LEU A 63 -8.68 -2.59 4.67
CA LEU A 63 -9.02 -1.35 3.98
C LEU A 63 -9.53 -0.31 4.97
N ARG A 64 -9.21 0.97 4.71
CA ARG A 64 -9.83 2.06 5.45
C ARG A 64 -11.32 2.14 5.12
N ALA A 65 -12.11 2.60 6.08
CA ALA A 65 -13.57 2.57 6.01
C ALA A 65 -14.15 3.30 4.79
N GLU A 66 -13.50 4.34 4.27
CA GLU A 66 -13.97 5.06 3.08
C GLU A 66 -14.01 4.20 1.82
N PHE A 67 -13.21 3.13 1.74
CA PHE A 67 -13.24 2.21 0.61
C PHE A 67 -14.50 1.33 0.60
N MET A 68 -15.16 1.15 1.74
CA MET A 68 -16.39 0.36 1.83
C MET A 68 -17.53 0.99 1.02
N ALA A 69 -17.55 2.32 0.91
CA ALA A 69 -18.53 3.04 0.09
C ALA A 69 -18.35 2.79 -1.42
N TRP A 70 -17.22 2.21 -1.83
CA TRP A 70 -16.87 1.94 -3.24
C TRP A 70 -17.00 0.46 -3.61
N ARG A 71 -17.49 -0.39 -2.71
CA ARG A 71 -17.55 -1.86 -2.90
C ARG A 71 -18.26 -2.28 -4.19
N ASP A 72 -19.37 -1.62 -4.50
CA ASP A 72 -20.21 -1.95 -5.67
C ASP A 72 -20.06 -0.92 -6.80
N TRP A 73 -19.08 -0.01 -6.69
CA TRP A 73 -18.86 1.02 -7.69
C TRP A 73 -18.37 0.41 -9.01
N GLN A 74 -18.99 0.83 -10.11
CA GLN A 74 -18.61 0.45 -11.45
C GLN A 74 -17.92 1.63 -12.14
N ARG A 75 -16.73 1.39 -12.68
CA ARG A 75 -15.96 2.41 -13.37
C ARG A 75 -16.47 2.58 -14.79
N GLU A 76 -16.82 3.81 -15.16
CA GLU A 76 -16.87 4.19 -16.57
C GLU A 76 -15.45 4.42 -17.08
N ILE A 77 -15.04 3.64 -18.08
CA ILE A 77 -13.69 3.72 -18.65
C ILE A 77 -13.73 4.67 -19.84
N SER A 78 -13.07 5.82 -19.69
CA SER A 78 -12.88 6.77 -20.80
C SER A 78 -12.03 6.14 -21.91
N PRO A 79 -12.38 6.33 -23.21
CA PRO A 79 -11.52 5.95 -24.33
C PRO A 79 -10.16 6.67 -24.34
N ARG A 80 -10.05 7.79 -23.61
CA ARG A 80 -8.82 8.56 -23.46
C ARG A 80 -8.53 8.77 -21.98
N GLY A 81 -7.45 8.18 -21.49
CA GLY A 81 -6.99 8.36 -20.12
C GLY A 81 -6.20 9.66 -19.97
N THR A 82 -6.74 10.63 -19.26
CA THR A 82 -6.11 11.95 -19.06
C THR A 82 -5.85 12.30 -17.60
N ASN A 83 -6.40 11.52 -16.66
CA ASN A 83 -6.24 11.76 -15.23
C ASN A 83 -5.17 10.84 -14.64
N ILE A 84 -4.09 11.41 -14.11
CA ILE A 84 -2.99 10.69 -13.46
C ILE A 84 -3.08 10.87 -11.94
N LEU A 85 -3.00 9.77 -11.20
CA LEU A 85 -2.81 9.78 -9.76
C LEU A 85 -1.43 9.23 -9.41
N VAL A 86 -0.66 9.99 -8.63
CA VAL A 86 0.65 9.60 -8.11
C VAL A 86 0.57 9.42 -6.61
N SER A 87 0.98 8.27 -6.07
CA SER A 87 1.07 8.04 -4.61
C SER A 87 2.18 7.07 -4.25
N LEU A 88 3.18 7.53 -3.49
CA LEU A 88 4.35 6.71 -3.11
C LEU A 88 4.34 6.28 -1.64
N GLY A 89 3.16 6.31 -1.01
CA GLY A 89 3.00 6.00 0.41
C GLY A 89 3.41 7.14 1.34
N GLY A 90 3.50 6.84 2.64
CA GLY A 90 3.71 7.83 3.69
C GLY A 90 5.16 8.29 3.89
N ALA A 91 6.13 7.55 3.36
CA ALA A 91 7.56 7.83 3.52
C ALA A 91 8.02 9.07 2.74
N ASP A 92 9.21 9.58 3.07
CA ASP A 92 9.85 10.64 2.31
C ASP A 92 10.37 10.09 0.97
N ASN A 93 9.59 10.32 -0.08
CA ASN A 93 9.91 9.91 -1.45
C ASN A 93 10.31 11.10 -2.33
N SER A 94 10.74 12.22 -1.74
CA SER A 94 10.92 13.49 -2.47
C SER A 94 11.80 13.37 -3.71
N ARG A 95 12.91 12.61 -3.63
CA ARG A 95 13.82 12.40 -4.78
C ARG A 95 13.14 11.69 -5.94
N LEU A 96 12.31 10.69 -5.66
CA LEU A 96 11.57 9.96 -6.68
C LEU A 96 10.44 10.83 -7.24
N LEU A 97 9.71 11.54 -6.38
CA LEU A 97 8.66 12.46 -6.79
C LEU A 97 9.19 13.58 -7.69
N THR A 98 10.39 14.13 -7.45
CA THR A 98 10.99 15.13 -8.34
C THR A 98 11.14 14.61 -9.77
N LYS A 99 11.57 13.35 -9.94
CA LYS A 99 11.70 12.73 -11.27
C LYS A 99 10.34 12.52 -11.93
N VAL A 100 9.36 12.06 -11.14
CA VAL A 100 7.98 11.83 -11.63
C VAL A 100 7.36 13.15 -12.08
N VAL A 101 7.50 14.22 -11.29
CA VAL A 101 7.03 15.57 -11.64
C VAL A 101 7.70 16.07 -12.93
N GLY A 102 9.01 15.86 -13.09
CA GLY A 102 9.73 16.21 -14.31
C GLY A 102 9.14 15.50 -15.54
N ALA A 103 8.98 14.18 -15.47
CA ALA A 103 8.40 13.40 -16.56
C ALA A 103 6.96 13.82 -16.90
N ILE A 104 6.13 14.11 -15.89
CA ILE A 104 4.74 14.57 -16.11
C ILE A 104 4.72 15.95 -16.77
N THR A 105 5.67 16.82 -16.43
CA THR A 105 5.79 18.15 -17.04
C THR A 105 6.15 18.04 -18.53
N GLU A 106 7.02 17.08 -18.89
CA GLU A 106 7.39 16.78 -20.28
C GLU A 106 6.22 16.22 -21.12
N LEU A 107 5.26 15.52 -20.50
CA LEU A 107 4.05 15.03 -21.18
C LEU A 107 3.07 16.16 -21.59
N GLY A 108 3.26 17.37 -21.06
CA GLY A 108 2.44 18.54 -21.35
C GLY A 108 1.09 18.59 -20.62
N GLU A 109 0.32 19.65 -20.91
CA GLU A 109 -0.87 20.03 -20.14
C GLU A 109 -2.10 19.12 -20.35
N THR A 110 -2.02 18.18 -21.31
CA THR A 110 -3.08 17.21 -21.61
C THR A 110 -3.44 16.36 -20.39
N PHE A 111 -2.46 16.07 -19.51
CA PHE A 111 -2.66 15.20 -18.36
C PHE A 111 -2.92 15.97 -17.09
N LYS A 112 -4.11 15.80 -16.51
CA LYS A 112 -4.44 16.32 -15.18
C LYS A 112 -3.88 15.38 -14.14
N THR A 113 -3.01 15.87 -13.27
CA THR A 113 -2.27 15.05 -12.32
C THR A 113 -2.60 15.45 -10.89
N LYS A 114 -2.92 14.47 -10.05
CA LYS A 114 -2.95 14.62 -8.59
C LYS A 114 -1.79 13.84 -7.99
N ILE A 115 -0.95 14.52 -7.20
CA ILE A 115 0.19 13.92 -6.51
C ILE A 115 -0.09 13.92 -5.02
N ILE A 116 -0.14 12.73 -4.43
CA ILE A 116 -0.34 12.56 -3.00
C ILE A 116 1.01 12.55 -2.31
N LEU A 117 1.19 13.50 -1.41
CA LEU A 117 2.38 13.62 -0.58
C LEU A 117 2.11 12.98 0.79
N GLY A 118 2.99 12.05 1.16
CA GLY A 118 3.07 11.52 2.51
C GLY A 118 3.45 12.62 3.50
N GLN A 119 3.10 12.44 4.78
CA GLN A 119 3.37 13.43 5.83
C GLN A 119 4.87 13.76 5.98
N ALA A 120 5.74 12.80 5.69
CA ALA A 120 7.19 12.97 5.76
C ALA A 120 7.81 13.60 4.49
N SER A 121 7.00 13.90 3.46
CA SER A 121 7.50 14.45 2.20
C SER A 121 8.13 15.83 2.40
N LYS A 122 9.31 16.01 1.82
CA LYS A 122 10.05 17.29 1.76
C LYS A 122 10.02 17.90 0.36
N LEU A 123 9.24 17.33 -0.55
CA LEU A 123 9.13 17.82 -1.91
C LEU A 123 8.62 19.27 -1.87
N LYS A 124 9.38 20.17 -2.49
CA LYS A 124 8.90 21.53 -2.76
C LYS A 124 7.96 21.46 -3.96
N GLU A 125 6.74 21.91 -3.77
CA GLU A 125 5.74 21.96 -4.83
C GLU A 125 6.25 22.77 -6.01
N VAL A 126 6.16 22.20 -7.21
CA VAL A 126 6.45 22.91 -8.45
C VAL A 126 5.14 23.44 -8.98
N LYS A 127 5.03 24.76 -9.16
CA LYS A 127 3.82 25.35 -9.76
C LYS A 127 3.72 24.89 -11.21
N CYS A 128 2.72 24.07 -11.49
CA CYS A 128 2.38 23.61 -12.82
C CYS A 128 0.85 23.56 -12.94
N ILE A 129 0.30 24.02 -14.07
CA ILE A 129 -1.15 24.24 -14.21
C ILE A 129 -1.96 22.94 -14.12
N ASN A 130 -1.36 21.83 -14.52
CA ASN A 130 -1.99 20.51 -14.59
C ASN A 130 -1.60 19.60 -13.43
N ILE A 131 -0.87 20.08 -12.41
CA ILE A 131 -0.47 19.29 -11.23
C ILE A 131 -1.09 19.88 -9.97
N VAL A 132 -1.78 19.04 -9.21
CA VAL A 132 -2.32 19.36 -7.88
C VAL A 132 -1.65 18.47 -6.84
N TYR A 133 -1.02 19.07 -5.84
CA TYR A 133 -0.46 18.36 -4.71
C TYR A 133 -1.50 18.21 -3.60
N LEU A 134 -1.61 17.01 -3.03
CA LEU A 134 -2.54 16.68 -1.95
C LEU A 134 -1.76 16.08 -0.79
N ILE A 135 -1.81 16.73 0.37
CA ILE A 135 -1.08 16.27 1.56
C ILE A 135 -2.05 15.50 2.46
N ASN A 136 -1.66 14.31 2.90
CA ASN A 136 -2.39 13.52 3.90
C ASN A 136 -3.90 13.36 3.61
N THR A 137 -4.23 13.01 2.37
CA THR A 137 -5.63 12.87 1.94
C THR A 137 -6.37 11.76 2.69
N LYS A 138 -7.57 12.10 3.17
CA LYS A 138 -8.47 11.17 3.86
C LYS A 138 -9.38 10.38 2.91
N ASN A 139 -9.46 10.76 1.63
CA ASN A 139 -10.37 10.14 0.67
C ASN A 139 -9.60 9.59 -0.54
N MET A 140 -8.78 8.57 -0.29
CA MET A 140 -8.02 7.92 -1.36
C MET A 140 -8.93 7.18 -2.35
N ALA A 141 -10.02 6.57 -1.87
CA ALA A 141 -10.94 5.83 -2.72
C ALA A 141 -11.50 6.70 -3.87
N ALA A 142 -11.93 7.94 -3.56
CA ALA A 142 -12.41 8.86 -4.59
C ALA A 142 -11.31 9.33 -5.56
N LEU A 143 -10.08 9.50 -5.07
CA LEU A 143 -8.95 9.88 -5.92
C LEU A 143 -8.58 8.73 -6.88
N MET A 144 -8.62 7.49 -6.41
CA MET A 144 -8.41 6.30 -7.22
C MET A 144 -9.52 6.13 -8.25
N GLY A 145 -10.79 6.36 -7.88
CA GLY A 145 -11.90 6.32 -8.82
C GLY A 145 -11.84 7.41 -9.90
N TRP A 146 -11.30 8.59 -9.57
CA TRP A 146 -11.08 9.69 -10.52
C TRP A 146 -9.95 9.43 -11.53
N ALA A 147 -8.95 8.64 -11.14
CA ALA A 147 -7.76 8.41 -11.94
C ALA A 147 -8.02 7.47 -13.12
N ASP A 148 -7.39 7.75 -14.26
CA ASP A 148 -7.27 6.83 -15.39
C ASP A 148 -5.99 6.00 -15.30
N ILE A 149 -4.92 6.63 -14.79
CA ILE A 149 -3.59 6.04 -14.65
C ILE A 149 -3.14 6.23 -13.20
N GLY A 150 -2.71 5.14 -12.56
CA GLY A 150 -2.10 5.17 -11.23
C GLY A 150 -0.60 4.90 -11.32
N TYR A 151 0.22 5.79 -10.77
CA TYR A 151 1.64 5.52 -10.51
C TYR A 151 1.85 5.47 -9.00
N ALA A 152 2.15 4.28 -8.48
CA ALA A 152 2.18 4.12 -7.04
C ALA A 152 3.14 3.04 -6.56
N ALA A 153 3.50 3.11 -5.27
CA ALA A 153 4.37 2.14 -4.63
C ALA A 153 3.68 0.76 -4.54
N GLY A 154 4.46 -0.32 -4.45
CA GLY A 154 3.93 -1.70 -4.42
C GLY A 154 3.01 -2.04 -3.23
N GLU A 155 2.97 -1.17 -2.22
CA GLU A 155 2.05 -1.22 -1.10
C GLU A 155 1.20 0.06 -1.10
N LEU A 156 0.10 0.05 -1.83
CA LEU A 156 -1.02 0.94 -1.52
C LEU A 156 -2.01 0.15 -0.70
N LEU A 157 -2.08 0.45 0.59
CA LEU A 157 -3.26 0.43 1.49
C LEU A 157 -2.83 0.23 2.94
#